data_AF-A0A958RHV2-F1
#
_entry.id   AF-A0A958RHV2-F1
#
_cell.length_a   1.000
_cell.length_b   1.000
_cell.length_c   1.000
_cell.angle_alpha   90.00
_cell.angle_beta   90.00
_cell.angle_gamma   90.00
#
_symmetry.space_group_name_H-M   'P 1'
#
loop_
_entity.id
_entity.type
_entity.pdbx_description
1 polymer ?
#
loop_
_entity_poly.entity_id
_entity_poly.type
_entity_poly.pdbx_seq_one_letter_code
_entity_poly.pdbx_strand_id
1 'polypeptide(L)' 'MKIFSPATVANVSCGFDVLGFCLDTVGDEMIVKKTSQKGITISKIEGYDLPYETEKNV' A
#
# COMPACT_ATOMS: atom_id res chain seq x y z
N MET A 1 -14.48 3.12 4.11
CA MET A 1 -13.90 3.96 3.05
C MET A 1 -13.02 3.08 2.20
N LYS A 2 -13.27 3.02 0.89
CA LYS A 2 -12.44 2.26 -0.07
C LYS A 2 -11.55 3.27 -0.81
N ILE A 3 -10.27 2.98 -0.91
CA ILE A 3 -9.29 3.78 -1.66
C ILE A 3 -8.52 2.87 -2.61
N PHE A 4 -8.04 3.44 -3.70
CA PHE A 4 -7.13 2.79 -4.63
C PHE A 4 -5.78 3.48 -4.54
N SER A 5 -4.71 2.72 -4.40
CA SER A 5 -3.33 3.22 -4.33
C SER A 5 -2.57 2.70 -5.55
N PRO A 6 -2.23 3.56 -6.53
CA PRO A 6 -1.56 3.11 -7.73
C PRO A 6 -0.13 2.63 -7.43
N ALA A 7 0.31 1.63 -8.17
CA ALA A 7 1.70 1.20 -8.20
C ALA A 7 2.58 2.30 -8.83
N THR A 8 3.84 2.36 -8.42
CA THR A 8 4.80 3.37 -8.90
C THR A 8 6.03 2.71 -9.48
N VAL A 9 6.64 3.41 -10.44
CA VAL A 9 7.99 3.10 -10.94
C VAL A 9 8.91 4.21 -10.44
N ALA A 10 9.98 3.83 -9.74
CA ALA A 10 11.01 4.74 -9.26
C ALA A 10 12.33 4.51 -10.01
N ASN A 11 13.29 5.41 -9.82
CA ASN A 11 14.67 5.31 -10.34
C ASN A 11 14.73 5.21 -11.86
N VAL A 12 13.95 6.05 -12.54
CA VAL A 12 13.86 6.03 -14.00
C VAL A 12 15.17 6.52 -14.63
N SER A 13 15.88 5.60 -15.29
CA SER A 13 17.14 5.86 -16.00
C SER A 13 18.23 6.46 -15.09
N CYS A 14 18.74 7.65 -15.42
CA CYS A 14 19.76 8.34 -14.62
C CYS A 14 19.19 9.10 -13.41
N GLY A 15 17.85 9.17 -13.29
CA GLY A 15 17.14 9.86 -12.22
C GLY A 15 17.02 9.03 -10.95
N PHE A 16 18.11 8.38 -10.53
CA PHE A 16 18.18 7.65 -9.27
C PHE A 16 17.75 8.56 -8.10
N ASP A 17 16.76 8.11 -7.33
CA ASP A 17 16.11 8.81 -6.20
C ASP A 17 15.45 10.16 -6.54
N VAL A 18 15.26 10.50 -7.81
CA VAL A 18 14.65 11.78 -8.23
C VAL A 18 13.42 11.58 -9.12
N LEU A 19 13.44 10.59 -10.01
CA LEU A 19 12.37 10.40 -10.99
C LEU A 19 11.52 9.18 -10.65
N GLY A 20 10.20 9.39 -10.65
CA GLY A 20 9.21 8.32 -10.59
C GLY A 20 7.86 8.77 -11.12
N PHE A 21 7.02 7.80 -11.50
CA PHE A 21 5.66 8.02 -11.98
C PHE A 21 4.73 6.89 -11.53
N CYS A 22 3.43 7.19 -11.44
CA CYS A 22 2.39 6.21 -11.09
C CYS A 22 1.86 5.48 -12.32
N LEU A 23 1.34 4.27 -12.10
CA LEU A 23 0.65 3.45 -13.08
C LEU A 23 -0.86 3.59 -12.90
N ASP A 24 -1.59 3.81 -13.99
CA ASP A 24 -3.04 4.08 -13.92
C ASP A 24 -3.87 2.86 -13.51
N THR A 25 -3.51 1.66 -13.95
CA THR A 25 -4.37 0.47 -13.83
C THR A 25 -3.85 -0.57 -12.84
N VAL A 26 -2.63 -0.40 -12.32
CA VAL A 26 -1.98 -1.36 -11.42
C VAL A 26 -1.83 -0.69 -10.07
N GLY A 27 -2.24 -1.37 -9.01
CA GLY A 27 -2.21 -0.82 -7.65
C GLY A 27 -3.02 -1.66 -6.67
N ASP A 28 -3.09 -1.18 -5.43
CA ASP A 28 -3.76 -1.85 -4.33
C ASP A 28 -5.13 -1.24 -4.03
N GLU A 29 -6.11 -2.08 -3.79
CA GLU A 29 -7.39 -1.67 -3.22
C GLU A 29 -7.38 -1.82 -1.70
N MET A 30 -7.51 -0.70 -0.98
CA MET A 30 -7.54 -0.70 0.49
C MET A 30 -8.91 -0.30 1.02
N ILE A 31 -9.39 -1.05 2.03
CA ILE A 31 -10.64 -0.74 2.73
C ILE A 31 -10.33 -0.36 4.17
N VAL A 32 -10.53 0.92 4.50
CA VAL A 32 -10.34 1.46 5.85
C VAL A 32 -11.68 1.62 6.54
N LYS A 33 -11.80 1.04 7.74
CA LYS A 33 -12.96 1.17 8.62
C LYS A 33 -12.52 1.80 9.93
N LYS A 34 -13.19 2.88 10.35
CA LYS A 34 -12.97 3.46 11.67
C LYS A 34 -13.58 2.54 12.71
N THR A 35 -12.83 2.23 13.75
CA THR A 35 -13.27 1.46 14.92
C THR A 35 -13.23 2.35 16.16
N SER A 36 -13.99 1.99 17.19
CA SER A 36 -13.99 2.71 18.48
C SER A 36 -12.80 2.35 19.37
N GLN A 37 -12.16 1.20 19.10
CA GLN A 37 -10.96 0.76 19.81
C GLN A 37 -9.72 1.45 19.25
N LYS A 38 -8.81 1.86 20.14
CA LYS A 38 -7.52 2.44 19.75
C LYS A 38 -6.60 1.33 19.24
N GLY A 39 -6.03 1.51 18.05
CA GLY A 39 -5.10 0.58 17.44
C GLY A 39 -5.25 0.52 15.92
N ILE A 40 -4.32 -0.15 15.25
CA ILE A 40 -4.39 -0.49 13.83
C ILE A 40 -4.48 -2.02 13.76
N THR A 41 -5.43 -2.53 12.97
CA THR A 41 -5.59 -3.97 12.77
C THR A 41 -5.77 -4.24 11.30
N ILE A 42 -4.93 -5.11 10.75
CA ILE A 42 -5.07 -5.62 9.40
C ILE A 42 -6.04 -6.80 9.47
N SER A 43 -7.23 -6.64 8.87
CA SER A 43 -8.31 -7.63 8.98
C SER A 43 -8.25 -8.72 7.91
N LYS A 44 -7.72 -8.40 6.73
CA LYS A 44 -7.63 -9.29 5.58
C LYS A 44 -6.55 -8.77 4.66
N ILE A 45 -5.74 -9.69 4.13
CA ILE A 45 -4.79 -9.43 3.05
C ILE A 45 -5.14 -10.41 1.93
N GLU A 46 -5.16 -9.91 0.69
CA GLU A 46 -5.42 -10.71 -0.51
C GLU A 46 -4.29 -10.47 -1.51
N GLY A 47 -3.91 -11.50 -2.27
CA GLY A 47 -2.89 -11.39 -3.32
C GLY A 47 -1.49 -11.85 -2.90
N TYR A 48 -0.92 -11.27 -1.83
CA TYR A 48 0.43 -11.59 -1.35
C TYR A 48 0.43 -12.05 0.11
N ASP A 49 1.41 -12.89 0.48
CA ASP A 49 1.56 -13.35 1.86
C ASP A 49 2.34 -12.31 2.67
N LEU A 50 1.60 -11.48 3.39
CA LEU A 50 2.13 -10.44 4.28
C LEU A 50 1.74 -10.74 5.73
N PRO A 51 2.58 -10.36 6.71
CA PRO A 51 2.24 -10.54 8.11
C PRO A 51 1.04 -9.67 8.49
N TYR A 52 0.11 -10.22 9.27
CA TYR A 52 -1.01 -9.46 9.85
C TYR A 52 -0.58 -8.54 11.00
N GLU A 53 0.62 -8.76 11.53
CA GLU A 53 1.23 -7.95 12.56
C GLU A 53 1.71 -6.64 11.93
N THR A 54 1.10 -5.53 12.35
CA THR A 54 1.40 -4.19 11.82
C THR A 54 2.87 -3.81 11.99
N GLU A 55 3.53 -4.29 13.05
CA GLU A 55 4.94 -4.01 13.35
C GLU A 55 5.94 -4.73 12.42
N LYS A 56 5.49 -5.75 11.69
CA LYS A 56 6.30 -6.50 10.73
C LYS A 56 6.14 -6.04 9.29
N ASN A 57 5.27 -5.07 9.03
CA ASN A 57 5.14 -4.41 7.73
C ASN A 57 5.94 -3.09 7.79
N VAL A 58 7.20 -3.15 7.33
CA VAL A 58 8.12 -2.00 7.21
C VAL A 58 8.17 -1.56 5.75
#